data_AF-A0A9P6Q6B3-F1
#
_entry.id   AF-A0A9P6Q6B3-F1
#
_cell.length_a   1.000
_cell.length_b   1.000
_cell.length_c   1.000
_cell.angle_alpha   90.00
_cell.angle_beta   90.00
_cell.angle_gamma   90.00
#
_symmetry.space_group_name_H-M   'P 1'
#
loop_
_entity.id
_entity.type
_entity.pdbx_description
1 polymer ?
#
loop_
_entity_poly.entity_id
_entity_poly.type
_entity_poly.pdbx_seq_one_letter_code
_entity_poly.pdbx_strand_id
1 'polypeptide(L)'
;MRLAKSLIVFAAATVALAQDAIISRGFFIGVDTSLPGARGPEVFRNPKNHAIASASIVKYAASKVNYVPQSQPPSKTSDSYIAFKEKVRTFPGLREGDSYHLLLKLEGGASDLQDKIQQQYPFDNEASVARQLRYALPSFNKDTTLREWEVSLVLIRKPKDIDDRVTVELISLTLLLDTAQNGDVEIPEQHAKFVTKQYEMKTNVLVKNADRLFKDVGVTTISQFGLYFKSRPAQFPNIRDWYDNGKPFHDDEGCFDF
;
A
#
# COMPACT_ATOMS: atom_id res chain seq x y z
N MET A 1 -31.86 -46.93 -27.68
CA MET A 1 -32.05 -46.07 -26.49
C MET A 1 -30.69 -45.47 -26.12
N ARG A 2 -30.38 -44.24 -26.53
CA ARG A 2 -29.10 -43.58 -26.24
C ARG A 2 -29.34 -42.50 -25.18
N LEU A 3 -28.83 -42.71 -23.97
CA LEU A 3 -28.82 -41.75 -22.88
C LEU A 3 -27.89 -40.59 -23.24
N ALA A 4 -28.47 -39.44 -23.55
CA ALA A 4 -27.72 -38.19 -23.66
C ALA A 4 -27.27 -37.77 -22.25
N LYS A 5 -25.97 -37.94 -21.97
CA LYS A 5 -25.33 -37.40 -20.78
C LYS A 5 -25.32 -35.88 -20.88
N SER A 6 -26.20 -35.22 -20.14
CA SER A 6 -26.21 -33.77 -20.02
C SER A 6 -25.07 -33.35 -19.10
N LEU A 7 -24.00 -32.81 -19.69
CA LEU A 7 -22.91 -32.19 -18.95
C LEU A 7 -23.34 -30.76 -18.59
N ILE A 8 -23.79 -30.56 -17.34
CA ILE A 8 -24.04 -29.23 -16.81
C ILE A 8 -22.70 -28.63 -16.43
N VAL A 9 -22.16 -27.77 -17.28
CA VAL A 9 -21.00 -26.94 -16.96
C VAL A 9 -21.50 -25.76 -16.13
N PHE A 10 -21.40 -25.89 -14.80
CA PHE A 10 -21.51 -24.74 -13.91
C PHE A 10 -20.29 -23.84 -14.12
N ALA A 11 -20.42 -22.85 -14.99
CA ALA A 11 -19.51 -21.73 -15.02
C ALA A 11 -19.73 -20.94 -13.71
N ALA A 12 -18.96 -21.26 -12.68
CA ALA A 12 -18.78 -20.38 -11.54
C ALA A 12 -18.03 -19.15 -12.06
N ALA A 13 -18.80 -18.15 -12.52
CA ALA A 13 -18.27 -16.82 -12.72
C ALA A 13 -17.88 -16.31 -11.33
N THR A 14 -16.60 -16.46 -10.97
CA THR A 14 -16.00 -15.69 -9.88
C THR A 14 -16.01 -14.24 -10.35
N VAL A 15 -17.13 -13.56 -10.11
CA VAL A 15 -17.17 -12.11 -10.21
C VAL A 15 -16.16 -11.66 -9.16
N ALA A 16 -15.00 -11.19 -9.61
CA ALA A 16 -14.10 -10.44 -8.76
C ALA A 16 -14.88 -9.17 -8.40
N LEU A 17 -15.63 -9.23 -7.30
CA LEU A 17 -16.33 -8.07 -6.76
C LEU A 17 -15.22 -7.04 -6.47
N ALA A 18 -15.39 -5.84 -7.03
CA ALA A 18 -14.52 -4.73 -6.71
C ALA A 18 -14.65 -4.46 -5.21
N GLN A 19 -13.52 -4.27 -4.52
CA GLN A 19 -13.54 -3.93 -3.11
C GLN A 19 -14.29 -2.62 -2.89
N ASP A 20 -15.04 -2.54 -1.80
CA ASP A 20 -15.85 -1.36 -1.46
C ASP A 20 -14.97 -0.16 -1.14
N ALA A 21 -13.80 -0.39 -0.54
CA ALA A 21 -12.88 0.66 -0.12
C ALA A 21 -11.41 0.23 -0.14
N ILE A 22 -10.52 1.17 -0.48
CA ILE A 22 -9.07 0.96 -0.43
C ILE A 22 -8.42 2.02 0.45
N ILE A 23 -7.68 1.55 1.44
CA ILE A 23 -6.80 2.39 2.26
C ILE A 23 -5.36 2.02 1.92
N SER A 24 -4.50 3.03 1.77
CA SER A 24 -3.11 2.86 1.42
C SER A 24 -2.18 3.46 2.46
N ARG A 25 -0.97 2.90 2.54
CA ARG A 25 0.18 3.49 3.20
C ARG A 25 1.43 3.28 2.38
N GLY A 26 2.37 4.23 2.49
CA GLY A 26 3.74 4.09 2.01
C GLY A 26 4.67 3.83 3.18
N PHE A 27 5.58 2.88 3.05
CA PHE A 27 6.57 2.60 4.08
C PHE A 27 7.94 2.27 3.49
N PHE A 28 8.98 2.59 4.25
CA PHE A 28 10.37 2.27 3.89
C PHE A 28 10.98 1.41 4.99
N ILE A 29 11.62 0.30 4.59
CA ILE A 29 12.35 -0.60 5.48
C ILE A 29 13.79 -0.69 4.99
N GLY A 30 14.74 -0.48 5.89
CA GLY A 30 16.15 -0.58 5.60
C GLY A 30 16.93 0.61 6.10
N VAL A 31 18.11 0.82 5.51
CA VAL A 31 18.94 1.99 5.77
C VAL A 31 18.80 2.94 4.59
N ASP A 32 18.37 4.17 4.87
CA ASP A 32 18.39 5.22 3.87
C ASP A 32 19.85 5.65 3.65
N THR A 33 20.51 5.05 2.66
CA THR A 33 21.88 5.43 2.26
C THR A 33 21.90 6.55 1.24
N SER A 34 20.77 7.23 1.02
CA SER A 34 20.70 8.34 0.09
C SER A 34 21.58 9.50 0.56
N LEU A 35 22.34 10.07 -0.37
CA LEU A 35 23.22 11.19 -0.05
C LEU A 35 22.37 12.42 0.29
N PRO A 36 22.59 13.11 1.43
CA PRO A 36 21.78 14.27 1.85
C PRO A 36 21.71 15.42 0.84
N GLY A 37 22.69 15.49 -0.08
CA GLY A 37 22.75 16.48 -1.17
C GLY A 37 22.35 15.96 -2.56
N ALA A 38 21.92 14.69 -2.68
CA ALA A 38 21.54 14.12 -3.98
C ALA A 38 20.36 14.88 -4.58
N ARG A 39 20.56 15.41 -5.78
CA ARG A 39 19.56 16.18 -6.52
C ARG A 39 19.63 15.86 -8.00
N GLY A 40 18.54 16.15 -8.70
CA GLY A 40 18.53 16.01 -10.15
C GLY A 40 18.69 14.54 -10.60
N PRO A 41 19.35 14.33 -11.75
CA PRO A 41 19.61 13.00 -12.30
C PRO A 41 20.41 12.07 -11.37
N GLU A 42 21.20 12.61 -10.44
CA GLU A 42 22.05 11.80 -9.55
C GLU A 42 21.26 10.87 -8.63
N VAL A 43 20.00 11.18 -8.36
CA VAL A 43 19.08 10.30 -7.63
C VAL A 43 18.89 8.96 -8.36
N PHE A 44 18.86 8.99 -9.70
CA PHE A 44 18.67 7.81 -10.55
C PHE A 44 19.99 7.21 -11.03
N ARG A 45 21.09 7.98 -11.01
CA ARG A 45 22.41 7.53 -11.47
C ARG A 45 23.18 6.76 -10.42
N ASN A 46 22.95 7.07 -9.14
CA ASN A 46 23.76 6.53 -8.04
C ASN A 46 22.98 5.47 -7.26
N PRO A 47 23.47 4.22 -7.20
CA PRO A 47 22.83 3.14 -6.45
C PRO A 47 22.56 3.46 -4.97
N LYS A 48 23.33 4.36 -4.35
CA LYS A 48 23.07 4.79 -2.97
C LYS A 48 21.72 5.50 -2.82
N ASN A 49 21.28 6.23 -3.84
CA ASN A 49 20.02 7.00 -3.86
C ASN A 49 18.82 6.20 -4.41
N HIS A 50 19.00 4.93 -4.72
CA HIS A 50 18.01 4.11 -5.41
C HIS A 50 16.72 3.86 -4.61
N ALA A 51 16.75 4.03 -3.28
CA ALA A 51 15.54 4.07 -2.47
C ALA A 51 14.66 5.29 -2.82
N ILE A 52 15.26 6.48 -2.94
CA ILE A 52 14.58 7.71 -3.40
C ILE A 52 14.13 7.56 -4.86
N ALA A 53 14.95 6.93 -5.72
CA ALA A 53 14.55 6.66 -7.10
C ALA A 53 13.29 5.77 -7.15
N SER A 54 13.23 4.72 -6.34
CA SER A 54 12.06 3.84 -6.22
C SER A 54 10.83 4.60 -5.72
N ALA A 55 10.98 5.41 -4.67
CA ALA A 55 9.92 6.27 -4.15
C ALA A 55 9.37 7.22 -5.22
N SER A 56 10.25 7.81 -6.02
CA SER A 56 9.91 8.69 -7.13
C SER A 56 9.15 7.94 -8.23
N ILE A 57 9.63 6.76 -8.64
CA ILE A 57 9.01 5.92 -9.66
C ILE A 57 7.60 5.48 -9.25
N VAL A 58 7.43 5.02 -8.01
CA VAL A 58 6.15 4.49 -7.55
C VAL A 58 5.12 5.62 -7.36
N LYS A 59 5.53 6.78 -6.83
CA LYS A 59 4.67 7.97 -6.81
C LYS A 59 4.29 8.45 -8.21
N TYR A 60 5.23 8.44 -9.15
CA TYR A 60 4.96 8.77 -10.55
C TYR A 60 3.96 7.79 -11.18
N ALA A 61 4.13 6.49 -10.95
CA ALA A 61 3.20 5.47 -11.43
C ALA A 61 1.78 5.75 -10.92
N ALA A 62 1.63 6.11 -9.65
CA ALA A 62 0.35 6.45 -9.04
C ALA A 62 -0.23 7.75 -9.61
N SER A 63 0.57 8.82 -9.71
CA SER A 63 0.10 10.12 -10.20
C SER A 63 -0.35 10.08 -11.66
N LYS A 64 0.29 9.25 -12.50
CA LYS A 64 -0.09 9.08 -13.91
C LYS A 64 -1.45 8.45 -14.14
N VAL A 65 -2.02 7.81 -13.12
CA VAL A 65 -3.35 7.19 -13.18
C VAL A 65 -4.31 7.82 -12.16
N ASN A 66 -3.96 9.00 -11.64
CA ASN A 66 -4.73 9.73 -10.63
C ASN A 66 -5.01 8.92 -9.36
N TYR A 67 -4.12 7.98 -9.00
CA TYR A 67 -4.17 7.33 -7.71
C TYR A 67 -3.47 8.21 -6.68
N VAL A 68 -4.27 8.90 -5.86
CA VAL A 68 -3.80 9.88 -4.86
C VAL A 68 -4.54 9.61 -3.54
N PRO A 69 -4.19 8.52 -2.82
CA PRO A 69 -4.97 8.02 -1.68
C PRO A 69 -5.12 9.04 -0.54
N GLN A 70 -4.15 9.95 -0.36
CA GLN A 70 -4.24 11.04 0.62
C GLN A 70 -5.36 12.08 0.33
N SER A 71 -5.84 12.14 -0.92
CA SER A 71 -6.80 13.16 -1.37
C SER A 71 -8.15 12.60 -1.81
N GLN A 72 -8.27 11.28 -1.90
CA GLN A 72 -9.44 10.57 -2.40
C GLN A 72 -10.10 9.78 -1.26
N PRO A 73 -11.43 9.74 -1.19
CA PRO A 73 -12.10 8.87 -0.24
C PRO A 73 -11.82 7.39 -0.60
N PRO A 74 -11.67 6.50 0.40
CA PRO A 74 -11.37 5.08 0.16
C PRO A 74 -12.29 4.38 -0.83
N SER A 75 -13.57 4.76 -0.90
CA SER A 75 -14.57 4.17 -1.80
C SER A 75 -14.44 4.58 -3.27
N LYS A 76 -13.56 5.51 -3.62
CA LYS A 76 -13.41 6.03 -5.00
C LYS A 76 -12.07 5.73 -5.65
N THR A 77 -11.27 4.84 -5.06
CA THR A 77 -9.88 4.63 -5.50
C THR A 77 -9.66 3.33 -6.28
N SER A 78 -10.63 2.41 -6.31
CA SER A 78 -10.46 1.04 -6.86
C SER A 78 -9.88 1.02 -8.29
N ASP A 79 -10.52 1.70 -9.25
CA ASP A 79 -10.04 1.72 -10.64
C ASP A 79 -8.65 2.32 -10.78
N SER A 80 -8.41 3.46 -10.12
CA SER A 80 -7.10 4.15 -10.14
C SER A 80 -6.02 3.30 -9.49
N TYR A 81 -6.36 2.52 -8.47
CA TYR A 81 -5.44 1.63 -7.78
C TYR A 81 -5.08 0.40 -8.62
N ILE A 82 -6.05 -0.20 -9.32
CA ILE A 82 -5.77 -1.27 -10.30
C ILE A 82 -4.84 -0.76 -11.39
N ALA A 83 -5.12 0.43 -11.95
CA ALA A 83 -4.27 1.06 -12.94
C ALA A 83 -2.86 1.39 -12.38
N PHE A 84 -2.77 1.74 -11.10
CA PHE A 84 -1.49 1.99 -10.42
C PHE A 84 -0.65 0.73 -10.32
N LYS A 85 -1.23 -0.40 -9.87
CA LYS A 85 -0.55 -1.69 -9.82
C LYS A 85 0.02 -2.07 -11.18
N GLU A 86 -0.78 -1.86 -12.24
CA GLU A 86 -0.36 -2.12 -13.62
C GLU A 86 0.77 -1.19 -14.09
N LYS A 87 0.73 0.09 -13.71
CA LYS A 87 1.83 1.05 -14.01
C LYS A 87 3.13 0.70 -13.31
N VAL A 88 3.08 0.22 -12.07
CA VAL A 88 4.26 -0.30 -11.37
C VAL A 88 4.80 -1.53 -12.08
N ARG A 89 3.92 -2.50 -12.41
CA ARG A 89 4.29 -3.75 -13.09
C ARG A 89 4.97 -3.53 -14.44
N THR A 90 4.49 -2.55 -15.19
CA THR A 90 4.98 -2.25 -16.56
C THR A 90 6.09 -1.20 -16.61
N PHE A 91 6.53 -0.66 -15.46
CA PHE A 91 7.58 0.35 -15.45
C PHE A 91 8.93 -0.26 -15.87
N PRO A 92 9.62 0.26 -16.91
CA PRO A 92 10.83 -0.39 -17.46
C PRO A 92 11.99 -0.59 -16.46
N GLY A 93 12.06 0.28 -15.43
CA GLY A 93 13.05 0.20 -14.35
C GLY A 93 12.74 -0.82 -13.26
N LEU A 94 11.60 -1.50 -13.32
CA LEU A 94 11.17 -2.51 -12.37
C LEU A 94 11.06 -3.88 -13.06
N ARG A 95 11.49 -4.93 -12.37
CA ARG A 95 11.33 -6.33 -12.78
C ARG A 95 10.39 -7.00 -11.80
N GLU A 96 9.27 -7.53 -12.26
CA GLU A 96 8.44 -8.39 -11.42
C GLU A 96 9.26 -9.59 -10.94
N GLY A 97 9.26 -9.80 -9.62
CA GLY A 97 9.90 -10.90 -8.93
C GLY A 97 8.86 -11.85 -8.37
N ASP A 98 9.10 -12.35 -7.16
CA ASP A 98 8.23 -13.31 -6.53
C ASP A 98 6.89 -12.71 -6.09
N SER A 99 5.91 -13.59 -5.98
CA SER A 99 4.57 -13.31 -5.48
C SER A 99 4.27 -14.24 -4.32
N TYR A 100 3.81 -13.67 -3.22
CA TYR A 100 3.45 -14.43 -2.03
C TYR A 100 1.97 -14.26 -1.72
N HIS A 101 1.33 -15.36 -1.32
CA HIS A 101 -0.10 -15.40 -1.06
C HIS A 101 -0.34 -16.15 0.25
N LEU A 102 -1.09 -15.52 1.15
CA LEU A 102 -1.54 -16.12 2.39
C LEU A 102 -3.05 -16.01 2.51
N LEU A 103 -3.62 -17.02 3.15
CA LEU A 103 -4.97 -16.97 3.67
C LEU A 103 -4.87 -16.90 5.20
N LEU A 104 -5.11 -15.73 5.75
CA LEU A 104 -4.99 -15.47 7.18
C LEU A 104 -6.32 -15.80 7.85
N LYS A 105 -6.36 -16.88 8.63
CA LYS A 105 -7.51 -17.14 9.52
C LYS A 105 -7.44 -16.17 10.68
N LEU A 106 -8.34 -15.19 10.67
CA LEU A 106 -8.49 -14.19 11.72
C LEU A 106 -9.62 -14.63 12.65
N GLU A 107 -9.36 -14.63 13.94
CA GLU A 107 -10.31 -14.92 15.02
C GLU A 107 -10.95 -13.63 15.57
N GLY A 108 -10.46 -12.47 15.10
CA GLY A 108 -11.08 -11.17 15.28
C GLY A 108 -10.15 -10.15 15.91
N GLY A 109 -10.47 -8.87 15.70
CA GLY A 109 -9.73 -7.74 16.26
C GLY A 109 -8.37 -7.44 15.60
N ALA A 110 -7.89 -6.22 15.82
CA ALA A 110 -6.69 -5.69 15.17
C ALA A 110 -5.37 -6.30 15.67
N SER A 111 -5.33 -6.80 16.89
CA SER A 111 -4.14 -7.45 17.46
C SER A 111 -3.90 -8.83 16.82
N ASP A 112 -4.96 -9.64 16.67
CA ASP A 112 -4.85 -10.95 16.00
C ASP A 112 -4.36 -10.79 14.55
N LEU A 113 -4.85 -9.79 13.81
CA LEU A 113 -4.33 -9.47 12.48
C LEU A 113 -2.81 -9.26 12.48
N GLN A 114 -2.31 -8.44 13.41
CA GLN A 114 -0.88 -8.14 13.51
C GLN A 114 -0.09 -9.43 13.80
N ASP A 115 -0.57 -10.24 14.75
CA ASP A 115 0.09 -11.47 15.17
C ASP A 115 0.13 -12.51 14.04
N LYS A 116 -0.97 -12.70 13.31
CA LYS A 116 -1.05 -13.63 12.17
C LYS A 116 -0.12 -13.22 11.03
N ILE A 117 -0.04 -11.92 10.71
CA ILE A 117 0.90 -11.43 9.70
C ILE A 117 2.33 -11.65 10.18
N GLN A 118 2.66 -11.29 11.43
CA GLN A 118 4.00 -11.46 11.98
C GLN A 118 4.46 -12.93 11.96
N GLN A 119 3.56 -13.88 12.22
CA GLN A 119 3.90 -15.31 12.23
C GLN A 119 4.08 -15.92 10.84
N GLN A 120 3.39 -15.40 9.81
CA GLN A 120 3.32 -16.04 8.49
C GLN A 120 4.03 -15.25 7.40
N TYR A 121 4.39 -13.98 7.64
CA TYR A 121 5.11 -13.18 6.66
C TYR A 121 6.56 -13.68 6.50
N PRO A 122 7.00 -14.09 5.30
CA PRO A 122 8.23 -14.86 5.13
C PRO A 122 9.48 -13.99 4.98
N PHE A 123 9.36 -12.67 5.12
CA PHE A 123 10.46 -11.72 4.90
C PHE A 123 10.77 -10.96 6.19
N ASP A 124 12.03 -10.53 6.32
CA ASP A 124 12.50 -9.75 7.47
C ASP A 124 11.65 -8.51 7.73
N ASN A 125 11.59 -8.09 8.98
CA ASN A 125 10.83 -6.93 9.47
C ASN A 125 9.31 -7.16 9.38
N GLU A 126 8.90 -8.41 9.53
CA GLU A 126 7.53 -8.90 9.64
C GLU A 126 6.72 -8.09 10.67
N ALA A 127 7.30 -7.79 11.83
CA ALA A 127 6.65 -6.98 12.87
C ALA A 127 6.37 -5.54 12.41
N SER A 128 7.27 -4.95 11.63
CA SER A 128 7.06 -3.59 11.08
C SER A 128 5.99 -3.58 10.00
N VAL A 129 5.99 -4.58 9.10
CA VAL A 129 4.97 -4.73 8.07
C VAL A 129 3.58 -4.94 8.70
N ALA A 130 3.48 -5.87 9.64
CA ALA A 130 2.24 -6.15 10.37
C ALA A 130 1.70 -4.91 11.08
N ARG A 131 2.56 -4.15 11.76
CA ARG A 131 2.20 -2.91 12.44
C ARG A 131 1.70 -1.84 11.46
N GLN A 132 2.36 -1.67 10.31
CA GLN A 132 1.92 -0.67 9.32
C GLN A 132 0.56 -1.01 8.70
N LEU A 133 0.29 -2.29 8.44
CA LEU A 133 -1.01 -2.74 7.96
C LEU A 133 -2.09 -2.53 9.03
N ARG A 134 -1.80 -2.83 10.30
CA ARG A 134 -2.69 -2.51 11.41
C ARG A 134 -2.96 -1.00 11.51
N TYR A 135 -1.93 -0.16 11.43
CA TYR A 135 -2.08 1.31 11.49
C TYR A 135 -2.74 1.93 10.25
N ALA A 136 -2.87 1.17 9.16
CA ALA A 136 -3.65 1.58 8.01
C ALA A 136 -5.15 1.34 8.23
N LEU A 137 -5.55 0.42 9.12
CA LEU A 137 -6.96 0.20 9.39
C LEU A 137 -7.62 1.48 9.93
N PRO A 138 -8.85 1.79 9.48
CA PRO A 138 -9.61 2.87 10.06
C PRO A 138 -10.01 2.46 11.48
N SER A 139 -9.91 3.37 12.44
CA SER A 139 -10.47 3.15 13.78
C SER A 139 -12.00 3.29 13.80
N PHE A 140 -12.57 3.98 12.80
CA PHE A 140 -13.96 4.40 12.78
C PHE A 140 -14.48 4.49 11.34
N ASN A 141 -15.73 4.06 11.11
CA ASN A 141 -16.37 4.09 9.80
C ASN A 141 -17.88 4.43 9.91
N LYS A 142 -18.32 5.62 9.47
CA LYS A 142 -19.79 5.90 9.40
C LYS A 142 -20.48 5.29 8.18
N ASP A 143 -19.72 4.91 7.15
CA ASP A 143 -20.31 4.31 5.96
C ASP A 143 -20.36 2.79 6.16
N THR A 144 -21.42 2.34 6.83
CA THR A 144 -21.67 0.94 7.15
C THR A 144 -21.97 0.07 5.91
N THR A 145 -22.07 0.70 4.73
CA THR A 145 -22.20 -0.04 3.46
C THR A 145 -20.86 -0.59 2.97
N LEU A 146 -19.74 -0.03 3.43
CA LEU A 146 -18.39 -0.47 3.06
C LEU A 146 -17.97 -1.64 3.95
N ARG A 147 -18.01 -2.86 3.41
CA ARG A 147 -17.69 -4.09 4.16
C ARG A 147 -16.40 -4.73 3.72
N GLU A 148 -16.12 -4.77 2.42
CA GLU A 148 -14.86 -5.33 1.91
C GLU A 148 -13.81 -4.23 1.70
N TRP A 149 -12.74 -4.31 2.47
CA TRP A 149 -11.65 -3.34 2.45
C TRP A 149 -10.36 -3.97 1.92
N GLU A 150 -9.68 -3.27 1.01
CA GLU A 150 -8.28 -3.55 0.69
C GLU A 150 -7.38 -2.57 1.45
N VAL A 151 -6.57 -3.11 2.36
CA VAL A 151 -5.46 -2.42 2.99
C VAL A 151 -4.22 -2.63 2.13
N SER A 152 -3.85 -1.60 1.41
CA SER A 152 -2.69 -1.55 0.54
C SER A 152 -1.48 -0.98 1.27
N LEU A 153 -0.34 -1.67 1.22
CA LEU A 153 0.93 -1.15 1.70
C LEU A 153 1.94 -1.17 0.54
N VAL A 154 2.38 0.02 0.16
CA VAL A 154 3.47 0.21 -0.80
C VAL A 154 4.77 0.29 0.01
N LEU A 155 5.58 -0.76 -0.07
CA LEU A 155 6.80 -0.90 0.69
C LEU A 155 8.01 -0.72 -0.22
N ILE A 156 8.98 0.10 0.19
CA ILE A 156 10.31 0.14 -0.42
C ILE A 156 11.28 -0.48 0.56
N ARG A 157 12.02 -1.49 0.10
CA ARG A 157 13.02 -2.17 0.91
C ARG A 157 14.40 -1.98 0.32
N LYS A 158 15.35 -1.62 1.19
CA LYS A 158 16.77 -1.57 0.90
C LYS A 158 17.55 -2.35 1.96
N PRO A 159 18.03 -3.58 1.68
CA PRO A 159 18.83 -4.36 2.62
C PRO A 159 20.10 -3.58 3.04
N LYS A 160 20.54 -3.77 4.28
CA LYS A 160 21.70 -3.05 4.84
C LYS A 160 23.01 -3.37 4.11
N ASP A 161 23.15 -4.60 3.65
CA ASP A 161 24.43 -5.14 3.17
C ASP A 161 24.58 -5.14 1.65
N ILE A 162 23.56 -4.65 0.91
CA ILE A 162 23.53 -4.69 -0.56
C ILE A 162 23.07 -3.34 -1.10
N ASP A 163 24.04 -2.46 -1.38
CA ASP A 163 23.81 -1.05 -1.74
C ASP A 163 22.93 -0.84 -2.99
N ASP A 164 22.98 -1.78 -3.94
CA ASP A 164 22.31 -1.69 -5.25
C ASP A 164 21.02 -2.50 -5.35
N ARG A 165 20.65 -3.25 -4.30
CA ARG A 165 19.41 -4.01 -4.25
C ARG A 165 18.32 -3.19 -3.57
N VAL A 166 17.38 -2.72 -4.36
CA VAL A 166 16.15 -2.09 -3.87
C VAL A 166 14.96 -2.84 -4.44
N THR A 167 14.02 -3.19 -3.58
CA THR A 167 12.76 -3.80 -3.99
C THR A 167 11.60 -2.89 -3.65
N VAL A 168 10.61 -2.86 -4.54
CA VAL A 168 9.28 -2.32 -4.27
C VAL A 168 8.36 -3.51 -4.05
N GLU A 169 7.62 -3.51 -2.95
CA GLU A 169 6.62 -4.51 -2.65
C GLU A 169 5.25 -3.85 -2.64
N LEU A 170 4.32 -4.39 -3.41
CA LEU A 170 2.90 -4.03 -3.34
C LEU A 170 2.21 -5.10 -2.52
N ILE A 171 1.89 -4.75 -1.28
CA ILE A 171 1.20 -5.62 -0.33
C ILE A 171 -0.28 -5.24 -0.33
N SER A 172 -1.14 -6.24 -0.42
CA SER A 172 -2.59 -6.13 -0.41
C SER A 172 -3.14 -7.08 0.64
N LEU A 173 -3.85 -6.54 1.61
CA LEU A 173 -4.64 -7.30 2.57
C LEU A 173 -6.12 -7.01 2.31
N THR A 174 -6.86 -7.99 1.81
CA THR A 174 -8.31 -7.92 1.65
C THR A 174 -8.97 -8.51 2.89
N LEU A 175 -9.81 -7.72 3.55
CA LEU A 175 -10.55 -8.12 4.74
C LEU A 175 -11.97 -7.54 4.74
N LEU A 176 -12.84 -8.20 5.48
CA LEU A 176 -14.12 -7.69 5.90
C LEU A 176 -13.94 -6.83 7.16
N LEU A 177 -14.61 -5.69 7.21
CA LEU A 177 -14.72 -4.85 8.39
C LEU A 177 -16.20 -4.68 8.73
N ASP A 178 -16.50 -4.86 10.00
CA ASP A 178 -17.80 -4.51 10.57
C ASP A 178 -17.69 -3.16 11.29
N THR A 179 -18.85 -2.56 11.55
CA THR A 179 -18.95 -1.30 12.28
C THR A 179 -19.90 -1.52 13.44
N ALA A 180 -19.38 -1.37 14.66
CA ALA A 180 -20.16 -1.45 15.89
C ALA A 180 -21.18 -0.29 15.96
N GLN A 181 -22.16 -0.39 16.87
CA GLN A 181 -23.21 0.63 17.02
C GLN A 181 -22.67 2.02 17.36
N ASN A 182 -21.50 2.09 18.00
CA ASN A 182 -20.81 3.33 18.34
C ASN A 182 -19.98 3.89 17.15
N GLY A 183 -19.91 3.18 16.02
CA GLY A 183 -19.17 3.53 14.81
C GLY A 183 -17.72 3.02 14.77
N ASP A 184 -17.27 2.33 15.82
CA ASP A 184 -15.95 1.72 15.86
C ASP A 184 -15.84 0.58 14.85
N VAL A 185 -14.67 0.45 14.25
CA VAL A 185 -14.37 -0.59 13.27
C VAL A 185 -13.96 -1.87 13.99
N GLU A 186 -14.63 -2.96 13.66
CA GLU A 186 -14.34 -4.30 14.17
C GLU A 186 -13.89 -5.21 13.02
N ILE A 187 -12.95 -6.10 13.32
CA ILE A 187 -12.54 -7.16 12.39
C ILE A 187 -13.27 -8.43 12.82
N PRO A 188 -14.27 -8.91 12.06
CA PRO A 188 -14.94 -10.17 12.36
C PRO A 188 -14.04 -11.38 12.08
N GLU A 189 -14.44 -12.55 12.58
CA GLU A 189 -13.83 -13.82 12.21
C GLU A 189 -13.95 -14.06 10.70
N GLN A 190 -12.82 -14.34 10.05
CA GLN A 190 -12.78 -14.47 8.59
C GLN A 190 -11.49 -15.12 8.10
N HIS A 191 -11.44 -15.37 6.79
CA HIS A 191 -10.21 -15.70 6.07
C HIS A 191 -9.78 -14.50 5.22
N ALA A 192 -8.90 -13.66 5.76
CA ALA A 192 -8.38 -12.50 5.06
C ALA A 192 -7.35 -12.92 4.01
N LYS A 193 -7.40 -12.31 2.83
CA LYS A 193 -6.48 -12.61 1.73
C LYS A 193 -5.32 -11.63 1.76
N PHE A 194 -4.11 -12.14 1.96
CA PHE A 194 -2.90 -11.35 1.95
C PHE A 194 -2.06 -11.70 0.72
N VAL A 195 -1.65 -10.69 -0.03
CA VAL A 195 -0.86 -10.84 -1.25
C VAL A 195 0.29 -9.86 -1.24
N THR A 196 1.50 -10.34 -1.51
CA THR A 196 2.67 -9.50 -1.76
C THR A 196 3.14 -9.70 -3.19
N LYS A 197 3.32 -8.61 -3.93
CA LYS A 197 3.97 -8.60 -5.25
C LYS A 197 5.27 -7.84 -5.16
N GLN A 198 6.38 -8.50 -5.48
CA GLN A 198 7.70 -7.89 -5.41
C GLN A 198 8.18 -7.44 -6.78
N TYR A 199 8.87 -6.29 -6.79
CA TYR A 199 9.47 -5.70 -7.97
C TYR A 199 10.91 -5.32 -7.65
N GLU A 200 11.85 -5.98 -8.28
CA GLU A 200 13.27 -5.66 -8.15
C GLU A 200 13.64 -4.52 -9.08
N MET A 201 14.38 -3.56 -8.57
CA MET A 201 14.81 -2.44 -9.38
C MET A 201 16.00 -2.80 -10.27
N LYS A 202 15.90 -2.43 -11.56
CA LYS A 202 16.96 -2.62 -12.55
C LYS A 202 17.93 -1.44 -12.50
N THR A 203 18.93 -1.51 -11.63
CA THR A 203 19.95 -0.47 -11.44
C THR A 203 20.53 0.04 -12.76
N ASN A 204 20.93 -0.85 -13.66
CA ASN A 204 21.46 -0.46 -14.98
C ASN A 204 20.49 0.36 -15.84
N VAL A 205 19.19 0.07 -15.79
CA VAL A 205 18.15 0.82 -16.52
C VAL A 205 18.01 2.22 -15.93
N LEU A 206 18.04 2.35 -14.61
CA LEU A 206 17.99 3.65 -13.94
C LEU A 206 19.20 4.50 -14.31
N VAL A 207 20.41 3.96 -14.14
CA VAL A 207 21.65 4.68 -14.44
C VAL A 207 21.72 5.14 -15.89
N LYS A 208 21.39 4.26 -16.83
CA LYS A 208 21.42 4.57 -18.28
C LYS A 208 20.39 5.65 -18.67
N ASN A 209 19.28 5.77 -17.95
CA ASN A 209 18.18 6.68 -18.28
C ASN A 209 18.02 7.82 -17.27
N ALA A 210 19.02 8.07 -16.41
CA ALA A 210 18.89 8.94 -15.25
C ALA A 210 18.37 10.35 -15.57
N ASP A 211 18.91 10.99 -16.61
CA ASP A 211 18.51 12.35 -17.00
C ASP A 211 17.06 12.41 -17.50
N ARG A 212 16.66 11.42 -18.30
CA ARG A 212 15.27 11.29 -18.76
C ARG A 212 14.33 10.99 -17.61
N LEU A 213 14.69 10.06 -16.72
CA LEU A 213 13.89 9.72 -15.55
C LEU A 213 13.70 10.94 -14.65
N PHE A 214 14.75 11.71 -14.39
CA PHE A 214 14.63 12.94 -13.62
C PHE A 214 13.62 13.92 -14.24
N LYS A 215 13.66 14.10 -15.56
CA LYS A 215 12.73 14.99 -16.28
C LYS A 215 11.28 14.48 -16.25
N ASP A 216 11.07 13.19 -16.45
CA ASP A 216 9.74 12.59 -16.63
C ASP A 216 9.07 12.26 -15.28
N VAL A 217 9.85 11.74 -14.33
CA VAL A 217 9.40 11.20 -13.02
C VAL A 217 9.48 12.25 -11.92
N GLY A 218 10.50 13.12 -11.97
CA GLY A 218 10.86 14.00 -10.86
C GLY A 218 11.50 13.25 -9.69
N VAL A 219 11.72 13.95 -8.57
CA VAL A 219 12.30 13.39 -7.34
C VAL A 219 11.30 13.48 -6.21
N THR A 220 11.24 12.44 -5.38
CA THR A 220 10.43 12.37 -4.16
C THR A 220 11.23 11.68 -3.08
N THR A 221 11.39 12.35 -1.93
CA THR A 221 12.10 11.78 -0.79
C THR A 221 11.31 10.63 -0.15
N ILE A 222 11.97 9.80 0.65
CA ILE A 222 11.30 8.72 1.39
C ILE A 222 10.17 9.26 2.27
N SER A 223 10.39 10.36 2.98
CA SER A 223 9.35 10.98 3.83
C SER A 223 8.16 11.47 3.00
N GLN A 224 8.40 12.12 1.86
CA GLN A 224 7.33 12.56 0.97
C GLN A 224 6.55 11.39 0.36
N PHE A 225 7.22 10.27 0.09
CA PHE A 225 6.59 9.06 -0.39
C PHE A 225 5.65 8.46 0.67
N GLY A 226 6.10 8.36 1.92
CA GLY A 226 5.25 7.89 3.02
C GLY A 226 3.99 8.72 3.18
N LEU A 227 4.12 10.05 3.09
CA LEU A 227 2.97 10.98 3.12
C LEU A 227 2.04 10.82 1.92
N TYR A 228 2.58 10.72 0.69
CA TYR A 228 1.77 10.62 -0.53
C TYR A 228 0.81 9.42 -0.51
N PHE A 229 1.31 8.28 -0.03
CA PHE A 229 0.52 7.04 0.02
C PHE A 229 -0.29 6.90 1.30
N LYS A 230 -0.11 7.74 2.32
CA LYS A 230 -0.94 7.70 3.53
C LYS A 230 -2.34 8.18 3.17
N SER A 231 -3.28 7.24 3.06
CA SER A 231 -4.69 7.57 2.87
C SER A 231 -5.17 8.57 3.91
N ARG A 232 -6.08 9.44 3.47
CA ARG A 232 -6.86 10.22 4.43
C ARG A 232 -7.62 9.23 5.32
N PRO A 233 -7.63 9.43 6.65
CA PRO A 233 -8.52 8.66 7.52
C PRO A 233 -9.92 8.70 6.93
N ALA A 234 -10.65 7.58 6.99
CA ALA A 234 -11.98 7.48 6.40
C ALA A 234 -12.86 8.68 6.80
N GLN A 235 -12.62 9.29 7.98
CA GLN A 235 -13.26 10.52 8.42
C GLN A 235 -12.38 11.34 9.38
N PHE A 236 -11.82 12.44 8.90
CA PHE A 236 -11.99 13.68 9.64
C PHE A 236 -12.99 14.50 8.84
N PRO A 237 -14.09 15.00 9.46
CA PRO A 237 -14.93 16.02 8.84
C PRO A 237 -14.06 17.12 8.23
N ASN A 238 -14.60 17.86 7.27
CA ASN A 238 -13.90 19.04 6.78
C ASN A 238 -13.46 19.84 8.01
N ILE A 239 -12.19 20.25 8.09
CA ILE A 239 -11.68 21.01 9.25
C ILE A 239 -12.58 22.24 9.52
N ARG A 240 -13.28 22.75 8.49
CA ARG A 240 -14.37 23.73 8.63
C ARG A 240 -15.49 23.32 9.59
N ASP A 241 -15.98 22.09 9.54
CA ASP A 241 -17.08 21.60 10.39
C ASP A 241 -16.68 21.51 11.88
N TRP A 242 -15.38 21.53 12.18
CA TRP A 242 -14.83 21.51 13.55
C TRP A 242 -14.68 22.91 14.13
N TYR A 243 -14.26 23.89 13.32
CA TYR A 243 -14.15 25.28 13.77
C TYR A 243 -15.52 25.86 14.14
N ASP A 244 -16.58 25.43 13.46
CA ASP A 244 -17.95 25.85 13.77
C ASP A 244 -18.51 25.26 15.08
N ASN A 245 -17.83 24.28 15.69
CA ASN A 245 -18.26 23.62 16.93
C ASN A 245 -17.33 23.85 18.15
N GLY A 246 -16.34 24.74 18.04
CA GLY A 246 -15.72 25.41 19.20
C GLY A 246 -14.94 24.56 20.22
N LYS A 247 -14.57 23.31 19.93
CA LYS A 247 -13.70 22.51 20.82
C LYS A 247 -12.34 22.23 20.16
N PRO A 248 -11.23 22.77 20.69
CA PRO A 248 -9.89 22.43 20.21
C PRO A 248 -9.59 20.96 20.53
N PHE A 249 -9.01 20.27 19.55
CA PHE A 249 -8.47 18.92 19.73
C PHE A 249 -7.17 19.02 20.53
N HIS A 250 -7.13 18.40 21.71
CA HIS A 250 -5.88 18.10 22.42
C HIS A 250 -5.35 16.79 21.84
N ASP A 251 -4.28 16.89 21.05
CA ASP A 251 -3.54 15.74 20.56
C ASP A 251 -2.61 15.29 21.70
N ASP A 252 -3.11 14.43 22.59
CA ASP A 252 -2.36 13.90 23.74
C ASP A 252 -1.40 12.76 23.37
N GLU A 253 -1.19 12.47 22.08
CA GLU A 253 -0.18 11.50 21.63
C GLU A 253 0.98 12.19 20.91
N GLY A 254 1.94 12.65 21.71
CA GLY A 254 3.28 12.99 21.25
C GLY A 254 3.96 11.79 20.60
N CYS A 255 4.05 11.79 19.27
CA CYS A 255 4.94 10.93 18.49
C CYS A 255 5.31 11.61 17.17
N PHE A 256 6.18 12.61 17.25
CA PHE A 256 7.08 12.99 16.17
C PHE A 256 8.41 13.45 16.77
N ASP A 257 9.29 12.50 17.05
CA ASP A 257 10.73 12.77 17.05
C ASP A 257 11.28 12.35 15.68
N PHE A 258 11.59 13.34 14.86
CA PHE A 258 12.54 13.27 13.74
C PHE A 258 13.76 14.10 14.11
#